data_AF-A0A0S8FBQ3-F1
#
_entry.id   AF-A0A0S8FBQ3-F1
#
_cell.length_a   1.000
_cell.length_b   1.000
_cell.length_c   1.000
_cell.angle_alpha   90.00
_cell.angle_beta   90.00
_cell.angle_gamma   90.00
#
_symmetry.space_group_name_H-M   'P 1'
#
loop_
_entity.id
_entity.type
_entity.pdbx_description
1 polymer ?
#
loop_
_entity_poly.entity_id
_entity_poly.type
_entity_poly.pdbx_seq_one_letter_code
_entity_poly.pdbx_strand_id
1 'polypeptide(L)' 'MSGKERRGPGVTPKGHALRRALRWMSDEGRHDAAAVEEACRRFDLSPVEEEFLLMEIRRLRGSEPS' A
#
# COMPACT_ATOMS: atom_id res chain seq x y z
N MET A 1 25.51 3.77 -24.52
CA MET A 1 24.58 4.55 -23.68
C MET A 1 23.32 3.71 -23.48
N SER A 2 23.16 3.06 -22.32
CA SER A 2 21.99 2.22 -22.06
C SER A 2 20.74 3.08 -21.98
N GLY A 3 19.89 2.97 -23.00
CA GLY A 3 18.54 3.50 -22.97
C GLY A 3 17.79 2.84 -21.82
N LYS A 4 17.68 3.56 -20.71
CA LYS A 4 16.83 3.20 -19.58
C LYS A 4 15.40 3.35 -20.07
N GLU A 5 14.88 2.29 -20.66
CA GLU A 5 13.50 2.16 -21.11
C GLU A 5 12.59 2.51 -19.94
N ARG A 6 12.07 3.74 -19.97
CA ARG A 6 11.06 4.19 -19.03
C ARG A 6 9.81 3.42 -19.40
N ARG A 7 9.63 2.25 -18.78
CA ARG A 7 8.35 1.55 -18.76
C ARG A 7 7.33 2.55 -18.22
N GLY A 8 6.59 3.19 -19.13
CA GLY A 8 5.44 4.01 -18.75
C GLY A 8 4.51 3.12 -17.92
N PRO A 9 3.86 3.65 -16.87
CA PRO A 9 2.97 2.84 -16.05
C PRO A 9 1.91 2.28 -16.98
N GLY A 10 1.96 0.97 -17.23
CA GLY A 10 0.85 0.26 -17.84
C GLY A 10 -0.40 0.66 -17.08
N VAL A 11 -1.45 1.03 -17.80
CA VAL A 11 -2.71 1.56 -17.26
C VAL A 11 -3.35 0.56 -16.30
N THR A 12 -2.83 0.47 -15.08
CA THR A 12 -3.45 -0.24 -13.99
C THR A 12 -4.69 0.54 -13.62
N PRO A 13 -5.85 -0.11 -13.46
CA PRO A 13 -7.05 0.55 -12.96
C PRO A 13 -6.71 1.31 -11.68
N LYS A 14 -7.23 2.53 -11.52
CA LYS A 14 -7.03 3.33 -10.31
C LYS A 14 -7.28 2.46 -9.06
N GLY A 15 -6.29 2.40 -8.16
CA GLY A 15 -6.33 1.60 -6.93
C GLY A 15 -5.95 0.13 -7.07
N HIS A 16 -5.44 -0.35 -8.21
CA HIS A 16 -4.94 -1.74 -8.32
C HIS A 16 -3.69 -1.99 -7.47
N ALA A 17 -2.81 -1.01 -7.33
CA ALA A 17 -1.65 -1.09 -6.44
C ALA A 17 -2.08 -1.21 -4.97
N LEU A 18 -2.98 -0.34 -4.52
CA LEU A 18 -3.56 -0.37 -3.17
C LEU A 18 -4.22 -1.70 -2.83
N ARG A 19 -5.03 -2.28 -3.73
CA ARG A 19 -5.67 -3.59 -3.46
C ARG A 19 -4.65 -4.72 -3.31
N ARG A 20 -3.57 -4.70 -4.11
CA ARG A 20 -2.48 -5.70 -3.98
C ARG A 20 -1.70 -5.51 -2.68
N ALA A 21 -1.43 -4.27 -2.29
CA ALA A 21 -0.83 -3.93 -1.01
C ALA A 21 -1.67 -4.45 0.18
N LEU A 22 -2.97 -4.14 0.19
CA LEU A 22 -3.90 -4.63 1.20
C LEU A 22 -3.94 -6.15 1.28
N ARG A 23 -4.04 -6.82 0.12
CA ARG A 23 -4.05 -8.29 0.08
C ARG A 23 -2.75 -8.87 0.66
N TRP A 24 -1.60 -8.31 0.28
CA TRP A 24 -0.32 -8.74 0.80
C TRP A 24 -0.22 -8.53 2.32
N MET A 25 -0.63 -7.37 2.83
CA MET A 25 -0.66 -7.09 4.27
C MET A 25 -1.56 -8.08 5.03
N SER A 26 -2.73 -8.42 4.46
CA SER A 26 -3.64 -9.42 5.04
C SER A 26 -3.08 -10.84 5.00
N ASP A 27 -2.41 -11.23 3.90
CA ASP A 27 -1.75 -12.54 3.80
C ASP A 27 -0.59 -12.66 4.80
N GLU A 28 0.12 -11.55 5.08
CA GLU A 28 1.15 -11.47 6.12
C GLU A 28 0.57 -11.40 7.55
N GLY A 29 -0.72 -11.07 7.69
CA GLY A 29 -1.36 -10.82 8.97
C GLY A 29 -0.82 -9.58 9.70
N ARG A 30 -0.16 -8.66 8.98
CA ARG A 30 0.48 -7.47 9.56
C ARG A 30 -0.22 -6.20 9.12
N HIS A 31 -0.81 -5.51 10.09
CA HIS A 31 -1.52 -4.24 9.90
C HIS A 31 -0.90 -3.16 10.80
N ASP A 32 0.40 -2.93 10.63
CA ASP A 32 1.18 -1.93 11.36
C ASP A 32 1.85 -0.93 10.39
N ALA A 33 2.45 0.13 10.93
CA ALA A 33 3.10 1.16 10.12
C ALA A 33 4.28 0.62 9.30
N ALA A 34 4.99 -0.41 9.77
CA ALA A 34 6.10 -1.01 9.04
C ALA A 34 5.61 -1.81 7.84
N ALA A 35 4.48 -2.51 7.97
CA ALA A 35 3.83 -3.21 6.87
C ALA A 35 3.32 -2.22 5.81
N VAL A 36 2.79 -1.06 6.21
CA VAL A 36 2.41 0.00 5.25
C VAL A 36 3.62 0.51 4.49
N GLU A 37 4.71 0.86 5.18
CA GLU A 37 5.91 1.39 4.54
C GLU A 37 6.52 0.38 3.55
N GLU A 38 6.51 -0.91 3.91
CA GLU A 38 6.94 -1.99 3.02
C GLU A 38 6.01 -2.17 1.82
N ALA A 39 4.69 -2.07 2.04
CA ALA A 39 3.72 -2.10 0.95
C ALA A 39 3.90 -0.90 0.00
N CYS A 40 4.20 0.30 0.51
CA CYS A 40 4.49 1.47 -0.29
C CYS A 40 5.69 1.24 -1.21
N ARG A 41 6.81 0.73 -0.66
CA ARG A 41 8.01 0.39 -1.44
C ARG A 41 7.77 -0.71 -2.47
N ARG A 42 6.97 -1.72 -2.12
CA ARG A 42 6.74 -2.90 -2.96
C ARG A 42 5.76 -2.66 -4.10
N PHE A 43 4.72 -1.86 -3.86
CA PHE A 43 3.61 -1.67 -4.78
C PHE A 43 3.58 -0.28 -5.44
N ASP A 44 4.57 0.57 -5.13
CA ASP A 44 4.69 1.95 -5.64
C ASP A 44 3.44 2.77 -5.29
N LEU A 45 3.07 2.75 -4.01
CA LEU A 45 1.93 3.51 -3.51
C LEU A 45 2.26 4.99 -3.45
N SER A 46 1.29 5.82 -3.77
CA SER A 46 1.37 7.27 -3.61
C SER A 46 1.29 7.67 -2.12
N PRO A 47 1.81 8.85 -1.75
CA PRO A 47 1.68 9.36 -0.38
C PRO A 47 0.23 9.41 0.14
N VAL A 48 -0.73 9.64 -0.78
CA VAL A 48 -2.16 9.65 -0.45
C VAL A 48 -2.66 8.25 -0.07
N GLU A 49 -2.17 7.20 -0.75
CA GLU A 49 -2.52 5.82 -0.44
C GLU A 49 -1.86 5.35 0.87
N GLU A 50 -0.64 5.81 1.16
CA GLU A 50 0.05 5.58 2.43
C GLU A 50 -0.74 6.18 3.61
N GLU A 51 -1.11 7.46 3.53
CA GLU A 51 -1.91 8.12 4.56
C GLU A 51 -3.25 7.40 4.79
N PHE A 52 -3.91 6.97 3.71
CA PHE A 52 -5.14 6.18 3.80
C PHE A 52 -4.93 4.88 4.58
N LEU A 53 -3.87 4.12 4.28
CA LEU A 53 -3.55 2.87 4.98
C LEU A 53 -3.26 3.10 6.47
N LEU A 54 -2.50 4.15 6.79
CA LEU A 54 -2.19 4.51 8.18
C LEU A 54 -3.45 4.92 8.96
N MET A 55 -4.34 5.69 8.33
CA MET A 55 -5.63 6.04 8.93
C MET A 55 -6.51 4.81 9.18
N GLU A 56 -6.61 3.91 8.21
CA GLU A 56 -7.46 2.72 8.33
C GLU A 56 -6.92 1.74 9.38
N ILE A 57 -5.60 1.58 9.51
CA ILE A 57 -4.98 0.80 10.59
C ILE A 57 -5.33 1.38 11.95
N ARG A 58 -5.23 2.71 12.11
CA ARG A 58 -5.59 3.38 13.38
C ARG A 58 -7.07 3.20 13.70
N ARG A 59 -7.93 3.27 12.70
CA ARG A 59 -9.36 3.02 12.83
C ARG A 59 -9.64 1.59 13.27
N LEU A 60 -9.05 0.59 12.63
CA LEU A 60 -9.22 -0.83 12.98
C LEU A 60 -8.72 -1.13 14.40
N ARG A 61 -7.58 -0.54 14.80
CA ARG A 61 -7.03 -0.69 16.16
C ARG A 61 -7.80 0.09 17.23
N GLY A 62 -8.35 1.25 16.87
CA GLY A 62 -9.20 2.05 17.76
C GLY A 62 -10.65 1.56 17.85
N SER A 63 -10.99 0.48 17.13
CA SER A 63 -12.30 -0.17 17.17
C SER A 63 -12.35 -1.36 18.13
N GLU A 64 -11.37 -1.56 19.01
CA GLU A 64 -11.60 -2.39 20.20
C GLU A 64 -12.62 -1.67 21.09
N PRO A 65 -13.87 -2.17 21.21
CA PRO A 65 -14.80 -1.61 22.16
C PRO A 65 -14.25 -1.87 23.57
N SER A 66 -14.18 -0.82 24.37
CA SER A 66 -13.98 -0.93 25.81
C SER A 66 -15.12 -1.67 26.48
#